data_AF-A0A1H7VCP4-F1
#
_entry.id   AF-A0A1H7VCP4-F1
#
_cell.length_a   1.000
_cell.length_b   1.000
_cell.length_c   1.000
_cell.angle_alpha   90.00
_cell.angle_beta   90.00
_cell.angle_gamma   90.00
#
_symmetry.space_group_name_H-M   'P 1'
#
loop_
_entity.id
_entity.type
_entity.pdbx_description
1 polymer ?
#
loop_
_entity_poly.entity_id
_entity_poly.type
_entity_poly.pdbx_seq_one_letter_code
_entity_poly.pdbx_strand_id
1 'polypeptide(L)'
;MLSINFPEKFTPGLTDNFVSNEVVFKDLDFDKILDGLLDAGKWETYYENSSDVHMYNQDSTVLKNDTRFRFKTFGFDVEAQVEEYDLDAENGVLRLAWHG
;
A
#
# COMPACT_ATOMS: atom_id res chain seq x y z
N MET A 1 8.03 4.54 18.80
CA MET A 1 7.31 3.70 17.82
C MET A 1 6.99 4.62 16.65
N LEU A 2 7.25 4.20 15.42
CA LEU A 2 6.86 4.98 14.24
C LEU A 2 5.33 4.94 14.10
N SER A 3 4.75 5.99 13.54
CA SER A 3 3.30 6.11 13.34
C SER A 3 2.98 6.51 11.91
N ILE A 4 1.77 6.17 11.46
CA ILE A 4 1.22 6.64 10.18
C ILE A 4 0.96 8.16 10.27
N ASN A 5 1.27 8.87 9.19
CA ASN A 5 0.96 10.29 9.02
C ASN A 5 -0.42 10.43 8.37
N PHE A 6 -1.47 10.58 9.17
CA PHE A 6 -2.82 10.76 8.63
C PHE A 6 -3.05 12.20 8.16
N PRO A 7 -3.52 12.43 6.92
CA PRO A 7 -4.10 13.71 6.54
C PRO A 7 -5.28 14.06 7.45
N GLU A 8 -5.52 15.35 7.72
CA GLU A 8 -6.56 15.80 8.67
C GLU A 8 -7.94 15.18 8.39
N LYS A 9 -8.35 15.10 7.11
CA LYS A 9 -9.61 14.50 6.66
C LYS A 9 -9.76 13.00 6.97
N PHE A 10 -8.65 12.30 7.23
CA PHE A 10 -8.59 10.85 7.49
C PHE A 10 -8.10 10.54 8.91
N THR A 11 -8.20 11.52 9.82
CA THR A 11 -7.87 11.32 11.24
C THR A 11 -8.68 10.15 11.81
N PRO A 12 -8.03 9.12 12.40
CA PRO A 12 -8.73 8.00 13.03
C PRO A 12 -9.74 8.47 14.08
N GLY A 13 -10.98 7.97 13.99
CA GLY A 13 -12.08 8.34 14.87
C GLY A 13 -12.93 9.53 14.39
N LEU A 14 -12.54 10.20 13.29
CA LEU A 14 -13.32 11.26 12.63
C LEU A 14 -13.93 10.81 11.29
N THR A 15 -13.72 9.55 10.89
CA THR A 15 -14.27 8.92 9.68
C THR A 15 -15.32 7.87 10.04
N ASP A 16 -16.09 7.41 9.06
CA ASP A 16 -17.15 6.41 9.26
C ASP A 16 -16.63 5.05 9.72
N ASN A 17 -15.39 4.70 9.38
CA ASN A 17 -14.74 3.47 9.79
C ASN A 17 -13.22 3.66 9.94
N PHE A 18 -12.62 2.89 10.85
CA PHE A 18 -11.17 2.80 11.05
C PHE A 18 -10.78 1.36 11.36
N VAL A 19 -9.78 0.85 10.66
CA VAL A 19 -9.21 -0.50 10.86
C VAL A 19 -7.69 -0.39 11.00
N SER A 20 -7.12 -1.20 11.89
CA SER A 20 -5.68 -1.24 12.14
C SER A 20 -5.22 -2.68 12.34
N ASN A 21 -4.10 -3.03 11.71
CA ASN A 21 -3.45 -4.33 11.79
C ASN A 21 -1.95 -4.12 11.98
N GLU A 22 -1.32 -4.96 12.81
CA GLU A 22 0.13 -5.01 13.01
C GLU A 22 0.57 -6.47 13.04
N VAL A 23 1.66 -6.79 12.33
CA VAL A 23 2.26 -8.12 12.33
C VAL A 23 3.76 -7.99 12.46
N VAL A 24 4.35 -8.81 13.32
CA VAL A 24 5.80 -8.87 13.52
C VAL A 24 6.30 -10.23 13.03
N PHE A 25 7.20 -10.19 12.05
CA PHE A 25 7.85 -11.38 11.52
C PHE A 25 9.27 -11.51 12.10
N LYS A 26 9.66 -12.74 12.40
CA LYS A 26 11.04 -13.07 12.75
C LYS A 26 11.77 -13.54 11.49
N ASP A 27 13.03 -13.15 11.34
CA ASP A 27 13.94 -13.64 10.29
C ASP A 27 13.41 -13.41 8.86
N LEU A 28 12.65 -12.33 8.64
CA LEU A 28 12.16 -11.92 7.33
C LEU A 28 12.90 -10.67 6.86
N ASP A 29 13.31 -10.71 5.60
CA ASP A 29 14.06 -9.65 4.94
C ASP A 29 13.13 -8.48 4.56
N PHE A 30 13.53 -7.27 4.92
CA PHE A 30 12.79 -6.04 4.63
C PHE A 30 12.61 -5.85 3.12
N ASP A 31 13.63 -6.16 2.33
CA ASP A 31 13.57 -6.01 0.87
C ASP A 31 12.54 -6.95 0.23
N LYS A 32 12.32 -8.13 0.82
CA LYS A 32 11.26 -9.05 0.37
C LYS A 32 9.87 -8.53 0.69
N ILE A 33 9.71 -7.86 1.84
CA ILE A 33 8.45 -7.18 2.18
C ILE A 33 8.19 -6.04 1.22
N LEU A 34 9.21 -5.21 0.94
CA LEU A 34 9.09 -4.13 -0.04
C LEU A 34 8.71 -4.65 -1.43
N ASP A 35 9.37 -5.71 -1.89
CA ASP A 35 9.11 -6.32 -3.20
C ASP A 35 7.67 -6.82 -3.34
N GLY A 36 7.11 -7.44 -2.30
CA GLY A 36 5.72 -7.86 -2.28
C GLY A 36 4.73 -6.70 -2.14
N LEU A 37 5.03 -5.71 -1.30
CA LEU A 37 4.14 -4.60 -1.00
C LEU A 37 4.07 -3.58 -2.14
N LEU A 38 5.23 -3.20 -2.71
CA LEU A 38 5.31 -2.16 -3.74
C LEU A 38 4.92 -2.67 -5.12
N ASP A 39 5.18 -3.94 -5.45
CA ASP A 39 4.75 -4.51 -6.72
C ASP A 39 3.31 -4.99 -6.63
N ALA A 40 2.38 -4.10 -6.99
CA ALA A 40 0.94 -4.40 -6.93
C ALA A 40 0.57 -5.63 -7.78
N GLY A 41 1.32 -5.93 -8.83
CA GLY A 41 1.12 -7.11 -9.67
C GLY A 41 1.29 -8.43 -8.92
N LYS A 42 1.95 -8.42 -7.76
CA LYS A 42 2.13 -9.62 -6.92
C LYS A 42 1.00 -9.85 -5.93
N TRP A 43 0.13 -8.87 -5.68
CA TRP A 43 -0.86 -8.97 -4.60
C TRP A 43 -1.80 -10.16 -4.77
N GLU A 44 -2.23 -10.47 -5.99
CA GLU A 44 -3.09 -11.63 -6.26
C GLU A 44 -2.42 -12.99 -5.96
N THR A 45 -1.08 -13.02 -5.87
CA THR A 45 -0.32 -14.26 -5.60
C THR A 45 -0.33 -14.67 -4.13
N TYR A 46 -0.61 -13.73 -3.21
CA TYR A 46 -0.55 -13.98 -1.78
C TYR A 46 -1.75 -13.42 -0.99
N TYR A 47 -2.58 -12.58 -1.60
CA TYR A 47 -3.79 -12.03 -1.00
C TYR A 47 -5.00 -12.38 -1.88
N GLU A 48 -5.71 -13.43 -1.48
CA GLU A 48 -6.80 -14.05 -2.25
C GLU A 48 -7.95 -13.08 -2.61
N ASN A 49 -8.11 -12.00 -1.83
CA ASN A 49 -9.14 -10.99 -2.08
C ASN A 49 -8.64 -9.83 -2.94
N SER A 50 -7.53 -9.96 -3.68
CA SER A 50 -7.03 -8.93 -4.61
C SER A 50 -6.91 -9.48 -6.03
N SER A 51 -7.28 -8.67 -7.03
CA SER A 51 -7.15 -9.02 -8.45
C SER A 51 -7.16 -7.81 -9.37
N ASP A 52 -6.98 -8.04 -10.68
CA ASP A 52 -7.22 -7.07 -11.77
C ASP A 52 -6.48 -5.73 -11.63
N VAL A 53 -5.22 -5.77 -11.18
CA VAL A 53 -4.35 -4.58 -11.08
C VAL A 53 -4.12 -3.98 -12.46
N HIS A 54 -4.31 -2.66 -12.56
CA HIS A 54 -4.06 -1.92 -13.78
C HIS A 54 -3.42 -0.56 -13.46
N MET A 55 -2.38 -0.24 -14.23
CA MET A 55 -1.62 1.00 -14.12
C MET A 55 -2.00 1.94 -15.27
N TYR A 56 -2.34 3.19 -14.96
CA TYR A 56 -2.80 4.14 -15.99
C TYR A 56 -1.65 4.79 -16.77
N ASN A 57 -0.61 5.20 -16.06
CA ASN A 57 0.45 6.06 -16.60
C ASN A 57 1.85 5.44 -16.47
N GLN A 58 1.94 4.12 -16.31
CA GLN A 58 3.20 3.40 -16.19
C GLN A 58 3.07 1.94 -16.64
N ASP A 59 4.13 1.37 -17.18
CA ASP A 59 4.17 -0.03 -17.64
C ASP A 59 4.47 -1.02 -16.50
N SER A 60 5.24 -0.57 -15.49
CA SER A 60 5.57 -1.37 -14.32
C SER A 60 4.41 -1.35 -13.31
N THR A 61 4.21 -2.44 -12.58
CA THR A 61 3.27 -2.55 -11.47
C THR A 61 3.85 -2.08 -10.11
N VAL A 62 5.07 -1.54 -10.10
CA VAL A 62 5.70 -1.03 -8.89
C VAL A 62 5.16 0.35 -8.54
N LEU A 63 4.59 0.48 -7.34
CA LEU A 63 4.10 1.72 -6.78
C LEU A 63 5.24 2.68 -6.44
N LYS A 64 5.03 3.96 -6.75
CA LYS A 64 5.89 5.09 -6.41
C LYS A 64 5.02 6.32 -6.16
N ASN A 65 5.66 7.44 -5.82
CA ASN A 65 4.94 8.71 -5.65
C ASN A 65 4.08 9.01 -6.89
N ASP A 66 2.84 9.46 -6.65
CA ASP A 66 1.85 9.80 -7.67
C ASP A 66 1.43 8.65 -8.62
N THR A 67 1.77 7.39 -8.33
CA THR A 67 1.27 6.26 -9.12
C THR A 67 -0.26 6.25 -9.07
N ARG A 68 -0.88 6.45 -10.24
CA ARG A 68 -2.32 6.28 -10.46
C ARG A 68 -2.59 4.86 -10.98
N PHE A 69 -3.40 4.12 -10.24
CA PHE A 69 -3.68 2.71 -10.51
C PHE A 69 -5.09 2.32 -10.06
N ARG A 70 -5.55 1.16 -10.49
CA ARG A 70 -6.75 0.52 -9.97
C ARG A 70 -6.45 -0.93 -9.63
N PHE A 71 -7.20 -1.48 -8.69
CA PHE A 71 -7.18 -2.89 -8.38
C PHE A 71 -8.57 -3.29 -7.86
N LYS A 72 -8.89 -4.57 -7.89
CA LYS A 72 -10.10 -5.08 -7.24
C LYS A 72 -9.77 -5.65 -5.88
N THR A 73 -10.62 -5.39 -4.91
CA THR A 73 -10.60 -6.15 -3.66
C THR A 73 -12.01 -6.49 -3.19
N PHE A 74 -12.18 -7.71 -2.69
CA PHE A 74 -13.50 -8.27 -2.34
C PHE A 74 -14.53 -8.15 -3.49
N GLY A 75 -14.07 -8.16 -4.74
CA GLY A 75 -14.91 -8.02 -5.94
C GLY A 75 -15.29 -6.58 -6.32
N PHE A 76 -14.85 -5.57 -5.57
CA PHE A 76 -15.09 -4.15 -5.88
C PHE A 76 -13.86 -3.51 -6.51
N ASP A 77 -14.06 -2.70 -7.56
CA ASP A 77 -13.00 -1.86 -8.13
C ASP A 77 -12.66 -0.71 -7.16
N VAL A 78 -11.37 -0.53 -6.90
CA VAL A 78 -10.80 0.58 -6.12
C VAL A 78 -9.94 1.42 -7.04
N GLU A 79 -10.27 2.70 -7.14
CA GLU A 79 -9.57 3.68 -7.96
C GLU A 79 -8.57 4.46 -7.11
N ALA A 80 -7.29 4.09 -7.19
CA ALA A 80 -6.30 4.55 -6.24
C ALA A 80 -5.22 5.48 -6.81
N GLN A 81 -4.68 6.33 -5.94
CA GLN A 81 -3.48 7.13 -6.21
C GLN A 81 -2.62 7.23 -4.95
N VAL A 82 -1.32 6.99 -5.10
CA VAL A 82 -0.33 7.11 -4.02
C VAL A 82 -0.19 8.58 -3.59
N GLU A 83 -0.39 8.85 -2.30
CA GLU A 83 -0.24 10.17 -1.67
C GLU A 83 1.02 10.28 -0.78
N GLU A 84 1.52 9.16 -0.25
CA GLU A 84 2.78 9.11 0.52
C GLU A 84 3.62 7.95 0.00
N TYR A 85 4.87 8.24 -0.37
CA TYR A 85 5.91 7.24 -0.60
C TYR A 85 7.20 7.79 0.02
N ASP A 86 7.61 7.22 1.14
CA ASP A 86 8.81 7.64 1.86
C ASP A 86 9.59 6.41 2.33
N LEU A 87 10.63 6.06 1.56
CA LEU A 87 11.51 4.93 1.82
C LEU A 87 12.81 5.42 2.43
N ASP A 88 13.01 5.08 3.70
CA ASP A 88 14.28 5.20 4.42
C ASP A 88 14.95 3.82 4.44
N ALA A 89 15.71 3.54 3.39
CA ALA A 89 16.39 2.26 3.21
C ALA A 89 17.51 2.02 4.24
N GLU A 90 18.11 3.08 4.78
CA GLU A 90 19.17 2.96 5.81
C GLU A 90 18.60 2.41 7.12
N ASN A 91 17.39 2.85 7.48
CA ASN A 91 16.70 2.42 8.70
C ASN A 91 15.70 1.28 8.48
N GLY A 92 15.50 0.82 7.24
CA GLY A 92 14.57 -0.25 6.90
C GLY A 92 13.11 0.17 7.15
N VAL A 93 12.74 1.38 6.75
CA VAL A 93 11.41 1.96 6.99
C VAL A 93 10.81 2.41 5.67
N LEU A 94 9.56 2.00 5.42
CA LEU A 94 8.73 2.55 4.35
C LEU A 94 7.45 3.12 4.98
N ARG A 95 7.11 4.36 4.65
CA ARG A 95 5.73 4.86 4.72
C ARG A 95 5.14 4.89 3.33
N LEU A 96 3.97 4.29 3.18
CA LEU A 96 3.23 4.20 1.94
C LEU A 96 1.75 4.44 2.24
N ALA A 97 1.14 5.38 1.53
CA ALA A 97 -0.28 5.63 1.61
C ALA A 97 -0.84 5.95 0.22
N TRP A 98 -2.08 5.53 0.00
CA TRP A 98 -2.88 5.90 -1.17
C TRP A 98 -4.32 6.16 -0.73
N HIS A 99 -5.02 7.00 -1.48
CA HIS A 99 -6.47 7.12 -1.37
C HIS A 99 -7.13 6.20 -2.41
N GLY A 100 -8.39 5.83 -2.17
CA GLY A 100 -9.25 5.02 -3.06
C GLY A 100 -10.66 5.59 -3.18
#